data_AF-W7QDT3-F1
#
_entry.id   AF-W7QDT3-F1
#
_cell.length_a   1.000
_cell.length_b   1.000
_cell.length_c   1.000
_cell.angle_alpha   90.00
_cell.angle_beta   90.00
_cell.angle_gamma   90.00
#
_symmetry.space_group_name_H-M   'P 1'
#
loop_
_entity.id
_entity.type
_entity.pdbx_description
1 polymer ?
#
loop_
_entity_poly.entity_id
_entity_poly.type
_entity_poly.pdbx_seq_one_letter_code
_entity_poly.pdbx_strand_id
1 'polypeptide(L)' 'MRVLAWGFDLLLAAGLLWLAWQALFTPRRFSAVVNFMAFYLLMALVWVRLDAPDIALAEAA' A
#
# COMPACT_ATOMS: atom_id res chain seq x y z
N MET A 1 -20.24 2.88 12.60
CA MET A 1 -19.12 1.98 12.20
C MET A 1 -18.70 2.13 10.73
N ARG A 2 -19.63 2.29 9.77
CA ARG A 2 -19.30 2.53 8.35
C ARG A 2 -18.33 3.69 8.12
N VAL A 3 -18.54 4.85 8.74
CA VAL A 3 -17.68 6.05 8.57
C VAL A 3 -16.21 5.77 8.92
N LEU A 4 -15.95 4.98 9.96
CA LEU A 4 -14.58 4.61 10.35
C LEU A 4 -13.93 3.68 9.30
N ALA A 5 -14.71 2.76 8.72
CA ALA A 5 -14.24 1.90 7.64
C ALA A 5 -13.84 2.73 6.40
N TRP A 6 -14.72 3.63 5.95
CA TRP A 6 -14.44 4.54 4.84
C TRP A 6 -13.22 5.44 5.12
N GLY A 7 -13.08 5.96 6.34
CA GLY A 7 -11.93 6.77 6.73
C GLY A 7 -10.61 6.00 6.65
N PHE A 8 -10.62 4.74 7.07
CA PHE A 8 -9.45 3.87 6.96
C PHE A 8 -9.13 3.51 5.50
N ASP A 9 -10.15 3.27 4.67
CA ASP A 9 -9.96 2.96 3.25
C ASP A 9 -9.36 4.16 2.50
N LEU A 10 -9.81 5.38 2.82
CA LEU A 10 -9.22 6.62 2.32
C LEU A 10 -7.77 6.80 2.78
N LEU A 11 -7.47 6.46 4.04
CA LEU A 11 -6.11 6.52 4.58
C LEU A 11 -5.17 5.53 3.86
N LEU A 12 -5.63 4.31 3.59
CA LEU A 12 -4.88 3.33 2.80
C LEU A 12 -4.65 3.83 1.38
N ALA A 13 -5.68 4.33 0.70
CA ALA A 13 -5.56 4.87 -0.65
C ALA A 13 -4.58 6.05 -0.72
N ALA A 14 -4.66 6.98 0.24
CA ALA A 14 -3.72 8.09 0.34
C ALA A 14 -2.29 7.61 0.61
N GLY A 15 -2.11 6.58 1.45
CA GLY A 15 -0.82 5.94 1.72
C GLY A 15 -0.20 5.32 0.47
N LEU A 16 -1.00 4.61 -0.34
CA LEU A 16 -0.56 4.05 -1.63
C LEU A 16 -0.09 5.14 -2.59
N LEU A 17 -0.90 6.20 -2.77
CA LEU A 17 -0.56 7.31 -3.66
C LEU A 17 0.73 8.01 -3.20
N TRP A 18 0.89 8.21 -1.89
CA TRP A 18 2.08 8.82 -1.30
C TRP A 18 3.33 7.96 -1.51
N LEU A 19 3.26 6.65 -1.26
CA LEU A 19 4.37 5.73 -1.48
C LEU A 19 4.73 5.58 -2.95
N ALA A 20 3.74 5.52 -3.85
CA ALA A 20 3.94 5.49 -5.29
C ALA A 20 4.66 6.76 -5.77
N TRP A 21 4.21 7.93 -5.30
CA TRP A 21 4.87 9.20 -5.58
C TRP A 21 6.33 9.18 -5.10
N GLN A 22 6.57 8.78 -3.86
CA GLN A 22 7.94 8.69 -3.36
C GLN A 22 8.79 7.67 -4.14
N ALA A 23 8.24 6.53 -4.54
CA ALA A 23 8.98 5.54 -5.33
C ALA A 23 9.42 6.09 -6.70
N LEU A 24 8.60 6.94 -7.32
CA LEU A 24 8.88 7.55 -8.63
C LEU A 24 9.84 8.75 -8.55
N PHE A 25 9.66 9.62 -7.54
CA PHE A 25 10.35 10.91 -7.49
C PHE A 25 11.54 10.96 -6.52
N THR A 26 11.86 9.87 -5.82
CA THR A 26 13.01 9.83 -4.92
C THR A 26 14.33 9.74 -5.71
N PRO A 27 15.28 10.70 -5.54
CA PRO A 27 16.54 10.70 -6.29
C PRO A 27 17.47 9.53 -5.94
N ARG A 28 17.33 8.99 -4.72
CA ARG A 28 18.16 7.90 -4.21
C ARG A 28 17.54 6.56 -4.60
N ARG A 29 18.22 5.83 -5.49
CA ARG A 29 17.76 4.51 -5.99
C ARG A 29 17.44 3.51 -4.87
N PHE A 30 18.24 3.47 -3.81
CA PHE A 30 17.99 2.58 -2.68
C PHE A 30 16.67 2.91 -1.97
N SER A 31 16.43 4.19 -1.69
CA SER A 31 15.19 4.64 -1.05
C SER A 31 13.97 4.42 -1.95
N ALA A 32 14.11 4.55 -3.27
CA ALA A 32 13.04 4.22 -4.20
C ALA A 32 12.63 2.75 -4.12
N VAL A 33 13.61 1.81 -4.03
CA VAL A 33 13.33 0.38 -3.84
C VAL A 33 12.65 0.10 -2.50
N VAL A 34 13.10 0.74 -1.42
CA VAL A 34 12.47 0.59 -0.09
C VAL A 34 11.03 1.11 -0.11
N ASN A 35 10.77 2.26 -0.74
CA ASN A 35 9.43 2.81 -0.90
C ASN A 35 8.55 1.90 -1.75
N PHE A 36 9.11 1.27 -2.78
CA PHE A 36 8.42 0.28 -3.59
C PHE A 36 8.06 -0.98 -2.79
N MET A 37 8.98 -1.51 -1.97
CA MET A 37 8.67 -2.62 -1.06
C MET A 37 7.58 -2.25 -0.04
N ALA A 38 7.67 -1.05 0.54
CA ALA A 38 6.65 -0.56 1.46
C ALA A 38 5.29 -0.39 0.78
N PHE A 39 5.25 0.03 -0.48
CA PHE A 39 4.04 0.11 -1.30
C PHE A 39 3.38 -1.26 -1.46
N TYR A 40 4.15 -2.29 -1.84
CA TYR A 40 3.63 -3.66 -1.99
C TYR A 40 3.11 -4.22 -0.66
N LEU A 41 3.80 -3.97 0.45
CA LEU A 41 3.33 -4.41 1.77
C LEU A 41 2.00 -3.73 2.16
N LEU A 42 1.85 -2.45 1.84
CA LEU A 42 0.60 -1.72 2.10
C LEU A 42 -0.52 -2.18 1.15
N MET A 43 -0.19 -2.57 -0.08
CA MET A 43 -1.13 -3.14 -1.04
C MET A 43 -1.65 -4.51 -0.58
N ALA A 44 -0.80 -5.36 0.00
CA ALA A 44 -1.24 -6.63 0.61
C ALA A 44 -2.33 -6.40 1.67
N LEU A 45 -2.22 -5.35 2.49
CA LEU A 45 -3.27 -4.99 3.45
C LEU A 45 -4.57 -4.53 2.77
N VAL A 46 -4.49 -3.85 1.64
CA VAL A 46 -5.65 -3.48 0.82
C VAL A 46 -6.33 -4.71 0.25
N TRP A 47 -5.59 -5.70 -0.24
CA TRP A 47 -6.16 -6.97 -0.72
C TRP A 47 -6.93 -7.72 0.38
N VAL A 48 -6.41 -7.76 1.60
CA VAL A 48 -7.15 -8.30 2.77
C VAL A 48 -8.45 -7.51 3.01
N ARG A 49 -8.42 -6.18 2.89
CA ARG A 49 -9.62 -5.34 3.05
C ARG A 49 -10.64 -5.52 1.93
N LEU A 50 -10.21 -5.98 0.75
CA LEU A 50 -11.06 -6.29 -0.39
C LEU A 50 -11.56 -7.74 -0.41
N ASP A 51 -11.41 -8.49 0.70
CA ASP A 51 -11.79 -9.90 0.80
C ASP A 51 -11.00 -10.83 -0.14
N ALA A 52 -9.76 -10.45 -0.49
CA ALA A 52 -8.84 -11.20 -1.35
C ALA A 52 -7.54 -11.62 -0.61
N PRO A 53 -7.63 -12.49 0.41
CA PRO A 53 -6.48 -12.85 1.26
C PRO A 53 -5.43 -13.72 0.54
N ASP A 54 -5.82 -14.49 -0.47
CA ASP A 54 -4.95 -15.28 -1.33
C ASP A 54 -4.00 -14.40 -2.15
N ILE A 55 -4.53 -13.30 -2.72
CA ILE A 55 -3.72 -12.30 -3.43
C ILE A 55 -2.79 -11.57 -2.44
N ALA A 56 -3.29 -11.23 -1.25
CA ALA A 56 -2.49 -10.59 -0.21
C ALA A 56 -1.28 -11.43 0.22
N LEU A 57 -1.48 -12.74 0.40
CA LEU A 57 -0.40 -13.67 0.75
C LEU A 57 0.60 -13.80 -0.39
N ALA A 58 0.14 -13.82 -1.65
CA ALA A 58 1.01 -13.87 -2.81
C ALA A 58 1.85 -12.59 -2.99
N GLU A 59 1.32 -11.41 -2.63
CA GLU A 59 2.09 -10.17 -2.63
C GLU A 59 3.09 -10.05 -1.46
N ALA A 60 2.82 -10.71 -0.33
CA ALA A 60 3.66 -10.64 0.87
C ALA A 60 4.79 -11.69 0.93
N ALA A 61 4.70 -12.74 0.11
CA ALA A 61 5.64 -13.87 0.05
C ALA A 61 6.77 -13.65 -0.95
#